data_AF-H2Y3A0-F1
#
_entry.id   AF-H2Y3A0-F1
#
_cell.length_a   1.000
_cell.length_b   1.000
_cell.length_c   1.000
_cell.angle_alpha   90.00
_cell.angle_beta   90.00
_cell.angle_gamma   90.00
#
_symmetry.space_group_name_H-M   'P 1'
#
loop_
_entity.id
_entity.type
_entity.pdbx_description
1 polymer ?
#
loop_
_entity_poly.entity_id
_entity_poly.type
_entity_poly.pdbx_seq_one_letter_code
_entity_poly.pdbx_strand_id
1 'polypeptide(L)'
;MSCAELYEKLPTGYRMEKPLNCDDEVYGLMYQCWKNRPYDRPTFSQLSIALERMCDARSSRNYVNTAIFDDFKFANIDVNEEEA
;
A
#
# COMPACT_ATOMS: atom_id res chain seq x y z
N MET A 1 -9.47 5.76 12.46
CA MET A 1 -8.47 6.86 12.64
C MET A 1 -9.11 8.09 12.06
N SER A 2 -9.35 9.13 12.85
CA SER A 2 -10.10 10.28 12.34
C SER A 2 -9.32 11.08 11.29
N CYS A 3 -10.03 11.77 10.40
CA CYS A 3 -9.42 12.69 9.43
C CYS A 3 -8.55 13.77 10.10
N ALA A 4 -8.94 14.23 11.29
CA ALA A 4 -8.19 15.21 12.08
C ALA A 4 -6.82 14.65 12.51
N GLU A 5 -6.77 13.40 12.99
CA GLU A 5 -5.51 12.75 13.35
C GLU A 5 -4.61 12.53 12.12
N LEU A 6 -5.21 12.25 10.96
CA LEU A 6 -4.46 12.05 9.72
C LEU A 6 -3.78 13.34 9.24
N TYR A 7 -4.47 14.49 9.38
CA TYR A 7 -3.94 15.80 9.00
C TYR A 7 -2.66 16.15 9.77
N GLU A 8 -2.62 15.82 11.06
CA GLU A 8 -1.43 16.02 11.91
C GLU A 8 -0.33 15.01 11.62
N LYS A 9 -0.69 13.75 11.32
CA LYS A 9 0.29 12.67 11.15
C LYS A 9 0.99 12.68 9.80
N LEU A 10 0.29 12.90 8.69
CA LEU A 10 0.88 12.81 7.34
C LEU A 10 2.13 13.69 7.12
N PRO A 11 2.17 14.95 7.61
CA PRO A 11 3.36 15.80 7.48
C PRO A 11 4.58 15.28 8.26
N THR A 12 4.38 14.53 9.35
CA THR A 12 5.47 13.92 10.14
C THR A 12 6.16 12.75 9.45
N GLY A 13 5.64 12.33 8.28
CA GLY A 13 6.15 11.18 7.53
C GLY A 13 5.38 9.88 7.82
N TYR A 14 4.38 9.91 8.70
CA TYR A 14 3.49 8.77 8.91
C TYR A 14 2.85 8.31 7.60
N ARG A 15 2.89 7.01 7.33
CA ARG A 15 2.13 6.34 6.26
C ARG A 15 1.58 5.03 6.81
N MET A 16 0.62 4.46 6.09
CA MET A 16 0.09 3.15 6.42
C MET A 16 1.22 2.12 6.46
N GLU A 17 1.17 1.24 7.45
CA GLU A 17 2.13 0.15 7.59
C GLU A 17 1.99 -0.86 6.44
N LYS A 18 3.06 -1.61 6.17
CA LYS A 18 3.05 -2.65 5.15
C LYS A 18 2.07 -3.77 5.57
N PRO A 19 1.09 -4.14 4.72
CA PRO A 19 0.24 -5.29 5.00
C PRO A 19 1.06 -6.59 5.12
N LEU A 20 0.63 -7.51 5.99
CA LEU A 20 1.33 -8.78 6.23
C LEU A 20 1.45 -9.65 4.97
N ASN A 21 0.47 -9.55 4.07
CA ASN A 21 0.44 -10.29 2.81
C ASN A 21 1.11 -9.57 1.63
N CYS A 22 1.81 -8.47 1.86
CA CYS A 22 2.38 -7.63 0.80
C CYS A 22 3.90 -7.78 0.69
N ASP A 23 4.39 -8.10 -0.51
CA ASP A 23 5.82 -8.07 -0.83
C ASP A 23 6.38 -6.63 -0.76
N ASP A 24 7.65 -6.49 -0.37
CA ASP A 24 8.31 -5.20 -0.19
C ASP A 24 8.33 -4.36 -1.47
N GLU A 25 8.33 -4.99 -2.64
CA GLU A 25 8.36 -4.29 -3.92
C GLU A 25 7.03 -3.57 -4.21
N VAL A 26 5.91 -4.23 -3.88
CA VAL A 26 4.57 -3.63 -4.00
C VAL A 26 4.40 -2.51 -2.99
N TYR A 27 4.79 -2.73 -1.74
CA TYR A 27 4.73 -1.70 -0.71
C TYR A 27 5.65 -0.51 -1.03
N GLY A 28 6.84 -0.77 -1.59
CA GLY A 28 7.75 0.26 -2.07
C GLY A 28 7.12 1.12 -3.18
N LEU A 29 6.32 0.53 -4.06
CA LEU A 29 5.56 1.28 -5.06
C LEU A 29 4.47 2.16 -4.42
N MET A 30 3.72 1.64 -3.44
CA MET A 30 2.74 2.42 -2.68
C MET A 30 3.40 3.60 -1.95
N TYR A 31 4.54 3.37 -1.30
CA TYR A 31 5.27 4.40 -0.58
C TYR A 31 5.79 5.52 -1.51
N GLN A 32 6.15 5.18 -2.76
CA GLN A 32 6.48 6.18 -3.79
C GLN A 32 5.26 7.04 -4.17
N CYS A 33 4.06 6.45 -4.27
CA CYS A 33 2.83 7.20 -4.52
C CYS A 33 2.51 8.20 -3.40
N TRP A 34 2.92 7.89 -2.16
CA TRP A 34 2.65 8.74 -0.99
C TRP A 34 3.78 9.71 -0.63
N LYS A 35 4.71 10.02 -1.54
CA LYS A 35 5.74 11.04 -1.27
C LYS A 35 5.10 12.40 -0.91
N ASN A 36 5.70 13.08 0.07
CA ASN A 36 5.25 14.39 0.56
C ASN A 36 5.15 15.41 -0.57
N ARG A 37 6.18 15.47 -1.41
CA ARG A 37 6.26 16.36 -2.56
C ARG A 37 5.53 15.71 -3.74
N PRO A 38 4.51 16.37 -4.33
CA PRO A 38 3.76 15.80 -5.44
C PRO A 38 4.60 15.44 -6.66
N TYR A 39 5.65 16.22 -6.93
CA TYR A 39 6.55 16.02 -8.07
C TYR A 39 7.55 14.87 -7.89
N ASP A 40 7.71 14.34 -6.68
CA ASP A 40 8.53 13.14 -6.41
C ASP A 40 7.73 11.84 -6.61
N ARG A 41 6.43 11.94 -6.91
CA ARG A 41 5.55 10.78 -7.10
C ARG A 41 5.68 10.23 -8.53
N PRO A 42 5.58 8.91 -8.72
CA PRO A 42 5.60 8.32 -10.05
C PRO A 42 4.37 8.74 -10.85
N THR A 43 4.54 8.85 -12.16
CA THR A 43 3.42 9.03 -13.09
C THR A 43 2.65 7.72 -13.25
N PHE A 44 1.40 7.79 -13.73
CA PHE A 44 0.64 6.58 -14.05
C PHE A 44 1.34 5.66 -15.06
N SER A 45 2.05 6.22 -16.05
CA SER A 45 2.84 5.43 -17.00
C SER A 45 4.00 4.69 -16.33
N GLN A 46 4.65 5.29 -15.33
CA GLN A 46 5.69 4.61 -14.55
C GLN A 46 5.08 3.51 -13.67
N LEU A 47 3.91 3.76 -13.08
CA LEU A 47 3.19 2.77 -12.29
C LEU A 47 2.76 1.57 -13.15
N SER A 48 2.23 1.80 -14.36
CA SER A 48 1.80 0.71 -15.24
C SER A 48 2.96 -0.20 -15.62
N ILE A 49 4.10 0.38 -16.02
CA ILE A 49 5.31 -0.38 -16.35
C ILE A 49 5.80 -1.20 -15.15
N ALA A 50 5.80 -0.62 -13.95
CA ALA A 50 6.22 -1.31 -12.73
C ALA A 50 5.30 -2.49 -12.41
N LEU A 51 3.99 -2.31 -12.53
CA LEU A 51 2.99 -3.35 -12.28
C LEU A 51 3.04 -4.45 -13.35
N GLU A 52 3.20 -4.11 -14.62
CA GLU A 52 3.38 -5.06 -15.73
C GLU A 52 4.58 -5.98 -15.47
N ARG A 53 5.73 -5.41 -15.07
CA ARG A 53 6.91 -6.19 -14.68
C ARG A 53 6.61 -7.20 -13.56
N MET A 54 5.87 -6.78 -12.53
CA MET A 54 5.49 -7.66 -11.43
C MET A 54 4.56 -8.78 -11.90
N CYS A 55 3.60 -8.45 -12.77
CA CYS A 55 2.71 -9.43 -13.40
C CYS A 55 3.48 -10.46 -14.22
N ASP A 56 4.46 -10.04 -15.02
CA ASP A 56 5.29 -10.95 -15.83
C ASP A 56 6.16 -11.86 -14.95
N ALA A 57 6.63 -11.35 -13.81
CA ALA A 57 7.43 -12.10 -12.86
C ALA A 57 6.62 -13.05 -11.95
N ARG A 58 5.27 -13.03 -12.02
CA ARG A 58 4.35 -13.81 -11.17
C ARG A 58 4.66 -15.29 -11.10
N SER A 59 5.16 -15.88 -12.20
CA SER A 59 5.52 -17.31 -12.25
C SER A 59 6.67 -17.67 -11.31
N SER A 60 7.49 -16.69 -10.91
CA SER A 60 8.68 -16.87 -10.08
C SER A 60 8.58 -16.24 -8.70
N ARG A 61 7.65 -15.29 -8.51
CA ARG A 61 7.55 -14.50 -7.29
C ARG A 61 6.09 -14.19 -6.97
N ASN A 62 5.72 -14.36 -5.71
CA ASN A 62 4.39 -14.02 -5.23
C ASN A 62 4.40 -12.65 -4.53
N TYR A 63 3.76 -11.66 -5.15
CA TYR A 63 3.74 -10.28 -4.65
C TYR A 63 2.60 -10.00 -3.64
N VAL A 64 1.57 -10.85 -3.63
CA VAL A 64 0.43 -10.76 -2.70
C VAL A 64 0.09 -12.16 -2.19
N ASN A 65 0.42 -12.43 -0.94
CA ASN A 65 0.18 -13.73 -0.33
C ASN A 65 -1.30 -13.91 0.01
N THR A 66 -1.99 -14.82 -0.69
CA THR A 66 -3.40 -15.14 -0.44
C THR A 66 -3.59 -16.42 0.37
N ALA A 67 -2.50 -17.06 0.83
CA ALA A 67 -2.60 -18.26 1.63
C ALA A 67 -3.11 -17.93 3.04
N ILE A 68 -4.04 -18.77 3.52
CA ILE A 68 -4.61 -18.66 4.86
C ILE A 68 -3.74 -19.51 5.80
N PHE A 69 -3.27 -18.91 6.87
CA PHE A 69 -2.52 -19.58 7.94
C PHE A 69 -3.21 -19.34 9.27
N ASP A 70 -2.93 -20.18 10.26
CA ASP A 70 -3.63 -20.16 11.56
C ASP A 70 -3.59 -18.79 12.27
N ASP A 71 -2.51 -18.01 12.07
CA ASP A 71 -2.33 -16.67 12.66
C ASP A 71 -2.62 -15.51 11.68
N PHE A 72 -3.21 -15.79 10.50
CA PHE A 72 -3.47 -14.75 9.51
C PHE A 72 -4.58 -13.80 9.96
N LYS A 73 -4.27 -12.50 10.01
CA LYS A 73 -5.23 -11.43 10.34
C LYS A 73 -5.46 -10.55 9.12
N PHE A 74 -6.72 -10.45 8.70
CA PHE A 74 -7.13 -9.49 7.67
C PHE A 74 -6.98 -8.06 8.20
N ALA A 75 -6.85 -7.10 7.29
CA ALA A 75 -6.95 -5.70 7.64
C ALA A 75 -8.34 -5.42 8.24
N ASN A 76 -8.37 -4.63 9.32
CA ASN A 76 -9.61 -4.27 9.98
C ASN A 76 -10.46 -3.38 9.07
N ILE A 77 -11.77 -3.61 9.06
CA ILE A 77 -12.76 -2.76 8.39
C ILE A 77 -13.48 -1.96 9.48
N ASP A 78 -13.35 -0.64 9.47
CA ASP A 78 -14.11 0.23 10.37
C ASP A 78 -15.46 0.58 9.72
N VAL A 79 -16.50 -0.14 10.10
CA VAL A 79 -17.87 0.04 9.59
C VAL A 79 -18.45 1.42 9.90
N ASN A 80 -17.84 2.19 10.82
CA ASN A 80 -18.33 3.50 11.22
C ASN A 80 -17.72 4.66 10.40
N GLU A 81 -16.70 4.40 9.58
CA GLU A 81 -16.06 5.43 8.72
C GLU A 81 -16.77 5.59 7.36
N GLU A 82 -17.59 4.63 6.91
CA GLU A 82 -18.31 4.68 5.62
C GLU A 82 -19.68 5.41 5.67
N GLU A 83 -20.19 5.74 6.87
CA GLU A 83 -21.49 6.41 7.06
C GLU A 83 -21.40 7.95 7.24
N ALA A 84 -20.22 8.54 7.07
CA ALA A 84 -19.96 9.98 7.31
C ALA A 84 -19.76 10.83 6.03
#